data_AF-A0A5J4QAV1-F1
#
_entry.id   AF-A0A5J4QAV1-F1
#
_cell.length_a   1.000
_cell.length_b   1.000
_cell.length_c   1.000
_cell.angle_alpha   90.00
_cell.angle_beta   90.00
_cell.angle_gamma   90.00
#
_symmetry.space_group_name_H-M   'P 1'
#
loop_
_entity.id
_entity.type
_entity.pdbx_description
1 polymer ?
#
loop_
_entity_poly.entity_id
_entity_poly.type
_entity_poly.pdbx_seq_one_letter_code
_entity_poly.pdbx_strand_id
1 'polypeptide(L)'
;MFETSYFDILQDYIAGGCKEELSPQEEEYYNALYAIIGIGRKYGKDKAIAFLTHKPFCVPQRRARQMYDEAINLFFADDNIENSAHRNLLYDNLTKMAAVVSQNVRSSKDAEVYGNLMIQAWKVKQLDRVDPPKLEEVKEKPIKIYSLKTETVGLPSIDRQELAAQIDAIIDIPERERERIKRDAQVTDIDFVEMLDDTQNKTKDIK
;
A
#
# COMPACT_ATOMS: atom_id res chain seq x y z
N MET A 1 32.93 -11.52 -20.53
CA MET A 1 31.47 -11.28 -20.48
C MET A 1 31.07 -11.32 -19.00
N PHE A 2 30.46 -10.26 -18.46
CA PHE A 2 30.08 -10.10 -17.04
C PHE A 2 31.23 -10.09 -16.00
N GLU A 3 32.34 -9.42 -16.32
CA GLU A 3 33.46 -9.26 -15.37
C GLU A 3 33.15 -8.25 -14.26
N THR A 4 32.41 -7.18 -14.59
CA THR A 4 31.87 -6.20 -13.65
C THR A 4 30.53 -6.67 -13.07
N SER A 5 30.29 -6.36 -11.79
CA SER A 5 28.97 -6.50 -11.18
C SER A 5 28.24 -5.16 -11.27
N TYR A 6 27.00 -5.19 -11.75
CA TYR A 6 26.11 -4.04 -11.78
C TYR A 6 25.00 -4.14 -10.71
N PHE A 7 25.22 -4.96 -9.68
CA PHE A 7 24.19 -5.26 -8.67
C PHE A 7 23.66 -4.01 -7.96
N ASP A 8 24.54 -3.14 -7.46
CA ASP A 8 24.13 -1.94 -6.72
C ASP A 8 23.31 -0.98 -7.60
N ILE A 9 23.73 -0.80 -8.85
CA ILE A 9 23.02 0.04 -9.84
C ILE A 9 21.63 -0.54 -10.14
N LEU A 10 21.53 -1.86 -10.30
CA LEU A 10 20.25 -2.54 -10.52
C LEU A 10 19.34 -2.45 -9.30
N GLN A 11 19.90 -2.49 -8.08
CA GLN A 11 19.13 -2.34 -6.86
C GLN A 11 18.53 -0.93 -6.75
N ASP A 12 19.33 0.11 -7.01
CA ASP A 12 18.89 1.49 -7.04
C ASP A 12 17.86 1.73 -8.16
N TYR A 13 18.05 1.11 -9.33
CA TYR A 13 17.11 1.16 -10.45
C TYR A 13 15.73 0.60 -10.08
N ILE A 14 15.69 -0.56 -9.44
CA ILE A 14 14.43 -1.19 -9.00
C ILE A 14 13.77 -0.36 -7.89
N ALA A 15 14.55 0.11 -6.91
CA ALA A 15 14.05 0.96 -5.82
C ALA A 15 13.51 2.30 -6.32
N GLY A 16 14.13 2.87 -7.37
CA GLY A 16 13.68 4.11 -8.03
C GLY A 16 12.39 3.97 -8.84
N GLY A 17 11.86 2.75 -8.99
CA GLY A 17 10.67 2.45 -9.77
C GLY A 17 10.91 2.43 -11.28
N CYS A 18 12.12 2.02 -11.70
CA CYS A 18 12.49 1.85 -13.10
C CYS A 18 12.35 3.11 -13.98
N LYS A 19 12.68 4.29 -13.43
CA LYS A 19 12.47 5.59 -14.10
C LYS A 19 13.58 6.01 -15.07
N GLU A 20 14.79 5.48 -14.92
CA GLU A 20 15.96 5.81 -15.74
C GLU A 20 16.19 4.76 -16.83
N GLU A 21 16.87 5.09 -17.93
CA GLU A 21 17.21 4.08 -18.95
C GLU A 21 18.53 3.38 -18.56
N LEU A 22 18.50 2.05 -18.46
CA LEU A 22 19.69 1.23 -18.21
C LEU A 22 20.62 1.24 -19.43
N SER A 23 21.93 1.19 -19.17
CA SER A 23 22.92 0.98 -20.23
C SER A 23 22.72 -0.41 -20.87
N PRO A 24 23.03 -0.61 -22.17
CA PRO A 24 22.91 -1.91 -22.83
C PRO A 24 23.62 -3.06 -22.11
N GLN A 25 24.74 -2.77 -21.43
CA GLN A 25 25.48 -3.77 -20.65
C GLN A 25 24.79 -4.15 -19.33
N GLU A 26 24.12 -3.18 -18.69
CA GLU A 26 23.36 -3.38 -17.46
C GLU A 26 22.07 -4.15 -17.74
N GLU A 27 21.42 -3.87 -18.87
CA GLU A 27 20.24 -4.60 -19.33
C GLU A 27 20.59 -6.07 -19.65
N GLU A 28 21.71 -6.32 -20.33
CA GLU A 28 22.17 -7.69 -20.59
C GLU A 28 22.49 -8.45 -19.29
N TYR A 29 23.06 -7.75 -18.29
CA TYR A 29 23.29 -8.31 -16.96
C TYR A 29 21.97 -8.63 -16.25
N TYR A 30 21.01 -7.70 -16.24
CA TYR A 30 19.69 -7.90 -15.66
C TYR A 30 18.97 -9.10 -16.29
N ASN A 31 19.00 -9.20 -17.63
CA ASN A 31 18.40 -10.32 -18.37
C ASN A 31 19.08 -11.65 -18.02
N ALA A 32 20.40 -11.67 -17.83
CA ALA A 32 21.11 -12.85 -17.36
C ALA A 32 20.66 -13.25 -15.94
N LEU A 33 20.57 -12.31 -15.00
CA LEU A 33 20.07 -12.56 -13.63
C LEU A 33 18.63 -13.09 -13.62
N TYR A 34 17.76 -12.53 -14.46
CA TYR A 34 16.38 -12.98 -14.61
C TYR A 34 16.30 -14.42 -15.16
N ALA A 35 17.09 -14.75 -16.18
CA ALA A 35 17.16 -16.09 -16.75
C ALA A 35 17.67 -17.13 -15.74
N ILE A 36 18.69 -16.76 -14.95
CA ILE A 36 19.26 -17.61 -13.89
C ILE A 36 18.19 -18.00 -12.87
N ILE A 37 17.35 -17.05 -12.44
CA ILE A 37 16.26 -17.34 -11.49
C ILE A 37 15.19 -18.21 -12.12
N GLY A 38 14.80 -17.93 -13.37
CA GLY A 38 13.83 -18.75 -14.09
C GLY A 38 14.27 -20.22 -14.17
N ILE A 39 15.54 -20.45 -14.48
CA ILE A 39 16.15 -21.79 -14.52
C ILE A 39 16.27 -22.37 -13.10
N GLY A 40 16.71 -21.58 -12.14
CA GLY A 40 16.83 -21.98 -10.74
C GLY A 40 15.51 -22.47 -10.14
N ARG A 41 14.40 -21.78 -10.42
CA ARG A 41 13.05 -22.15 -9.96
C ARG A 41 12.58 -23.48 -10.54
N LYS A 42 12.92 -23.80 -11.79
CA LYS A 42 12.46 -25.03 -12.48
C LYS A 42 13.38 -26.22 -12.28
N TYR A 43 14.69 -25.98 -12.25
CA TYR A 43 15.71 -27.01 -12.40
C TYR A 43 16.71 -27.07 -11.24
N GLY A 44 16.68 -26.09 -10.34
CA GLY A 44 17.56 -26.01 -9.17
C GLY A 44 18.86 -25.21 -9.41
N LYS A 45 19.56 -24.93 -8.31
CA LYS A 45 20.77 -24.08 -8.26
C LYS A 45 21.89 -24.57 -9.18
N ASP A 46 22.21 -25.86 -9.15
CA ASP A 46 23.36 -26.40 -9.89
C ASP A 46 23.20 -26.27 -11.41
N LYS A 47 21.97 -26.46 -11.91
CA LYS A 47 21.66 -26.32 -13.34
C LYS A 47 21.64 -24.84 -13.77
N ALA A 48 21.24 -23.94 -12.88
CA ALA A 48 21.32 -22.50 -13.12
C ALA A 48 22.78 -22.01 -13.20
N ILE A 49 23.66 -22.52 -12.34
CA ILE A 49 25.10 -22.24 -12.42
C ILE A 49 25.68 -22.84 -13.71
N ALA A 50 25.31 -24.09 -14.04
CA ALA A 50 25.77 -24.76 -15.25
C ALA A 50 25.42 -23.95 -16.52
N PHE A 51 24.23 -23.35 -16.56
CA PHE A 51 23.78 -22.52 -17.69
C PHE A 51 24.75 -21.36 -17.99
N LEU A 52 25.26 -20.67 -16.96
CA LEU A 52 26.22 -19.57 -17.14
C LEU A 52 27.62 -20.05 -17.51
N THR A 53 27.99 -21.24 -17.07
CA THR A 53 29.31 -21.82 -17.36
C THR A 53 29.41 -22.40 -18.77
N HIS A 54 28.28 -22.70 -19.42
CA HIS A 54 28.24 -23.20 -20.78
C HIS A 54 28.15 -22.06 -21.81
N LYS A 55 28.38 -22.39 -23.09
CA LYS A 55 28.17 -21.45 -24.21
C LYS A 55 26.70 -21.02 -24.22
N PRO A 56 26.38 -19.73 -24.44
CA PRO A 56 27.24 -18.67 -24.99
C PRO A 56 28.04 -17.84 -23.97
N PHE A 57 27.73 -17.92 -22.68
CA PHE A 57 28.25 -16.98 -21.68
C PHE A 57 29.65 -17.33 -21.14
N CYS A 58 29.96 -18.63 -21.01
CA CYS A 58 31.30 -19.13 -20.62
C CYS A 58 31.90 -18.45 -19.36
N VAL A 59 31.04 -18.13 -18.38
CA VAL A 59 31.43 -17.43 -17.15
C VAL A 59 32.18 -18.40 -16.21
N PRO A 60 33.26 -17.98 -15.53
CA PRO A 60 33.94 -18.84 -14.57
C PRO A 60 33.01 -19.21 -13.42
N GLN A 61 33.10 -20.46 -12.94
CA GLN A 61 32.16 -21.04 -11.97
C GLN A 61 32.03 -20.21 -10.67
N ARG A 62 33.12 -19.61 -10.20
CA ARG A 62 33.09 -18.70 -9.04
C ARG A 62 32.21 -17.48 -9.29
N ARG A 63 32.32 -16.84 -10.46
CA ARG A 63 31.52 -15.67 -10.83
C ARG A 63 30.06 -16.07 -11.08
N ALA A 64 29.81 -17.21 -11.71
CA ALA A 64 28.46 -17.74 -11.89
C ALA A 64 27.72 -17.97 -10.56
N ARG A 65 28.42 -18.42 -9.51
CA ARG A 65 27.85 -18.53 -8.16
C ARG A 65 27.53 -17.16 -7.57
N GLN A 66 28.43 -16.19 -7.69
CA GLN A 66 28.18 -14.82 -7.24
C GLN A 66 26.97 -14.21 -7.94
N MET A 67 26.85 -14.36 -9.26
CA MET A 67 25.69 -13.90 -10.02
C MET A 67 24.39 -14.56 -9.57
N TYR A 68 24.43 -15.84 -9.20
CA TYR A 68 23.26 -16.53 -8.65
C TYR A 68 22.83 -15.94 -7.30
N ASP A 69 23.79 -15.67 -6.41
CA ASP A 69 23.53 -15.09 -5.10
C ASP A 69 23.05 -13.62 -5.24
N GLU A 70 23.66 -12.85 -6.14
CA GLU A 70 23.22 -11.49 -6.53
C GLU A 70 21.80 -11.49 -7.09
N ALA A 71 21.45 -12.46 -7.94
CA ALA A 71 20.08 -12.59 -8.45
C ALA A 71 19.08 -12.86 -7.32
N ILE A 72 19.39 -13.77 -6.40
CA ILE A 72 18.49 -14.04 -5.27
C ILE A 72 18.24 -12.75 -4.46
N ASN A 73 19.31 -12.03 -4.14
CA ASN A 73 19.17 -10.79 -3.39
C ASN A 73 18.38 -9.74 -4.18
N LEU A 74 18.62 -9.60 -5.48
CA LEU A 74 17.93 -8.59 -6.30
C LEU A 74 16.43 -8.83 -6.40
N PHE A 75 16.01 -10.07 -6.63
CA PHE A 75 14.62 -10.39 -6.94
C PHE A 75 13.78 -10.84 -5.73
N PHE A 76 14.42 -11.10 -4.59
CA PHE A 76 13.73 -11.56 -3.37
C PHE A 76 14.11 -10.78 -2.10
N ALA A 77 14.83 -9.66 -2.18
CA ALA A 77 15.15 -8.83 -1.01
C ALA A 77 13.90 -8.27 -0.32
N ASP A 78 12.99 -7.65 -1.09
CA ASP A 78 11.77 -7.04 -0.57
C ASP A 78 10.55 -7.62 -1.28
N ASP A 79 9.76 -8.41 -0.54
CA ASP A 79 8.48 -8.92 -1.01
C ASP A 79 7.34 -8.16 -0.31
N ASN A 80 6.69 -7.26 -1.05
CA ASN A 80 5.49 -6.54 -0.58
C ASN A 80 4.21 -7.39 -0.76
N ILE A 81 4.33 -8.68 -1.06
CA ILE A 81 3.17 -9.59 -1.15
C ILE A 81 2.50 -9.73 0.22
N GLU A 82 1.19 -9.51 0.24
CA GLU A 82 0.39 -9.72 1.44
C GLU A 82 0.50 -11.16 1.96
N ASN A 83 0.49 -11.33 3.28
CA ASN A 83 0.46 -12.65 3.92
C ASN A 83 -0.69 -13.53 3.41
N SER A 84 -1.84 -12.92 3.08
CA SER A 84 -3.00 -13.58 2.47
C SER A 84 -2.63 -14.21 1.12
N ALA A 85 -1.94 -13.46 0.26
CA ALA A 85 -1.49 -13.88 -1.06
C ALA A 85 -0.39 -14.95 -0.98
N HIS A 86 0.58 -14.81 -0.06
CA HIS A 86 1.59 -15.86 0.18
C HIS A 86 0.96 -17.19 0.59
N ARG A 87 -0.04 -17.17 1.48
CA ARG A 87 -0.78 -18.38 1.88
C ARG A 87 -1.51 -18.99 0.69
N ASN A 88 -2.10 -18.17 -0.17
CA ASN A 88 -2.79 -18.65 -1.37
C ASN A 88 -1.82 -19.28 -2.38
N LEU A 89 -0.66 -18.68 -2.59
CA LEU A 89 0.38 -19.19 -3.48
C LEU A 89 0.94 -20.54 -2.98
N LEU A 90 1.25 -20.62 -1.68
CA LEU A 90 1.71 -21.87 -1.06
C LEU A 90 0.64 -22.96 -1.11
N TYR A 91 -0.63 -22.59 -0.86
CA TYR A 91 -1.76 -23.51 -0.98
C TYR A 91 -1.85 -24.10 -2.39
N ASP A 92 -1.81 -23.25 -3.42
CA ASP A 92 -1.87 -23.69 -4.83
C ASP A 92 -0.67 -24.58 -5.22
N ASN A 93 0.53 -24.27 -4.73
CA ASN A 93 1.69 -25.13 -4.96
C ASN A 93 1.53 -26.50 -4.29
N LEU A 94 1.06 -26.55 -3.04
CA LEU A 94 0.83 -27.80 -2.32
C LEU A 94 -0.28 -28.64 -2.94
N THR A 95 -1.37 -28.02 -3.41
CA THR A 95 -2.45 -28.75 -4.10
C THR A 95 -2.00 -29.27 -5.46
N LYS A 96 -1.18 -28.52 -6.20
CA LYS A 96 -0.54 -29.01 -7.44
C LYS A 96 0.36 -30.21 -7.18
N MET A 97 1.20 -30.15 -6.14
CA MET A 97 2.03 -31.31 -5.73
C MET A 97 1.17 -32.50 -5.33
N ALA A 98 0.12 -32.26 -4.54
CA ALA A 98 -0.83 -33.31 -4.14
C ALA A 98 -1.52 -33.94 -5.37
N ALA A 99 -1.91 -33.15 -6.36
CA ALA A 99 -2.49 -33.66 -7.61
C ALA A 99 -1.52 -34.58 -8.37
N VAL A 100 -0.24 -34.20 -8.46
CA VAL A 100 0.80 -35.04 -9.08
C VAL A 100 1.02 -36.33 -8.30
N VAL A 101 1.06 -36.27 -6.96
CA VAL A 101 1.17 -37.48 -6.12
C VAL A 101 -0.04 -38.36 -6.34
N SER A 102 -1.25 -37.79 -6.34
CA SER A 102 -2.51 -38.51 -6.57
C SER A 102 -2.54 -39.24 -7.91
N GLN A 103 -1.96 -38.66 -8.97
CA GLN A 103 -1.89 -39.29 -10.29
C GLN A 103 -0.88 -40.43 -10.35
N ASN A 104 0.12 -40.44 -9.46
CA ASN A 104 1.23 -41.40 -9.46
C ASN A 104 1.21 -42.36 -8.25
N VAL A 105 0.09 -42.47 -7.53
CA VAL A 105 -0.03 -43.37 -6.37
C VAL A 105 0.15 -44.81 -6.80
N ARG A 106 1.12 -45.51 -6.20
CA ARG A 106 1.33 -46.96 -6.39
C ARG A 106 1.35 -47.73 -5.07
N SER A 107 1.66 -47.04 -3.98
CA SER A 107 1.77 -47.61 -2.64
C SER A 107 0.90 -46.87 -1.64
N SER A 108 0.56 -47.55 -0.53
CA SER A 108 -0.09 -46.91 0.62
C SER A 108 0.71 -45.74 1.18
N LYS A 109 2.05 -45.79 1.08
CA LYS A 109 2.93 -44.66 1.46
C LYS A 109 2.70 -43.42 0.61
N ASP A 110 2.44 -43.58 -0.70
CA ASP A 110 2.18 -42.44 -1.58
C ASP A 110 0.83 -41.78 -1.25
N ALA A 111 -0.14 -42.59 -0.82
CA ALA A 111 -1.42 -42.10 -0.32
C ALA A 111 -1.29 -41.34 1.01
N GLU A 112 -0.41 -41.79 1.92
CA GLU A 112 -0.08 -41.04 3.14
C GLU A 112 0.59 -39.70 2.83
N VAL A 113 1.50 -39.66 1.85
CA VAL A 113 2.15 -38.42 1.39
C VAL A 113 1.09 -37.45 0.83
N TYR A 114 0.14 -37.94 0.04
CA TYR A 114 -0.98 -37.13 -0.44
C TYR A 114 -1.80 -36.54 0.71
N GLY A 115 -2.19 -37.36 1.69
CA GLY A 115 -2.94 -36.90 2.86
C GLY A 115 -2.17 -35.83 3.67
N ASN A 116 -0.87 -36.04 3.86
CA ASN A 116 0.00 -35.09 4.55
C ASN A 116 0.10 -33.74 3.81
N LEU A 117 0.24 -33.76 2.48
CA LEU A 117 0.26 -32.53 1.66
C LEU A 117 -1.05 -31.75 1.77
N MET A 118 -2.20 -32.45 1.79
CA MET A 118 -3.51 -31.80 1.93
C MET A 118 -3.69 -31.17 3.32
N ILE A 119 -3.28 -31.86 4.39
CA ILE A 119 -3.30 -31.32 5.76
C ILE A 119 -2.38 -30.09 5.87
N GLN A 120 -1.19 -30.14 5.26
CA GLN A 120 -0.29 -28.99 5.21
C GLN A 120 -0.92 -27.81 4.45
N ALA A 121 -1.59 -28.06 3.33
CA ALA A 121 -2.29 -27.03 2.58
C ALA A 121 -3.39 -26.35 3.42
N TRP A 122 -4.15 -27.14 4.19
CA TRP A 122 -5.20 -26.62 5.09
C TRP A 122 -4.62 -25.74 6.21
N LYS A 123 -3.50 -26.17 6.78
CA LYS A 123 -2.74 -25.39 7.79
C LYS A 123 -2.26 -24.05 7.24
N VAL A 124 -1.75 -24.03 6.00
CA VAL A 124 -1.29 -22.79 5.34
C VAL A 124 -2.44 -21.79 5.22
N LYS A 125 -3.64 -22.25 4.87
CA LYS A 125 -4.84 -21.42 4.79
C LYS A 125 -5.46 -21.09 6.14
N GLN A 126 -4.91 -21.63 7.23
CA GLN A 126 -5.40 -21.45 8.60
C GLN A 126 -6.84 -21.94 8.81
N LEU A 127 -7.29 -22.95 8.05
CA LEU A 127 -8.62 -23.57 8.26
C LEU A 127 -8.73 -24.24 9.65
N ASP A 128 -7.59 -24.60 10.24
CA ASP A 128 -7.53 -25.18 11.58
C ASP A 128 -7.74 -24.13 12.69
N ARG A 129 -7.76 -22.82 12.37
CA ARG A 129 -7.94 -21.74 13.34
C ARG A 129 -9.40 -21.28 13.33
N VAL A 130 -9.87 -20.82 14.49
CA VAL A 130 -11.20 -20.19 14.59
C VAL A 130 -11.21 -18.95 13.70
N ASP A 131 -12.23 -18.84 12.85
CA ASP A 131 -12.41 -17.70 11.97
C ASP A 131 -12.42 -16.40 12.80
N PRO A 132 -11.70 -15.35 12.37
CA PRO A 132 -11.77 -14.07 13.06
C PRO A 132 -13.23 -13.58 13.08
N PRO A 133 -13.69 -12.96 14.17
CA PRO A 133 -15.03 -12.43 14.24
C PRO A 133 -15.22 -11.44 13.09
N LYS A 134 -16.19 -11.72 12.21
CA LYS A 134 -16.54 -10.79 11.13
C LYS A 134 -16.93 -9.47 11.79
N LEU A 135 -16.25 -8.39 11.42
CA LEU A 135 -16.68 -7.05 11.81
C LEU A 135 -18.11 -6.89 11.31
N GLU A 136 -19.04 -6.63 12.23
CA GLU A 136 -20.41 -6.34 11.84
C GLU A 136 -20.37 -5.11 10.93
N GLU A 137 -20.82 -5.28 9.69
CA GLU A 137 -21.00 -4.15 8.80
C GLU A 137 -21.90 -3.15 9.53
N VAL A 138 -21.43 -1.90 9.68
CA VAL A 138 -22.23 -0.82 10.26
C VAL A 138 -23.42 -0.58 9.33
N LYS A 139 -24.49 -1.36 9.53
CA LYS A 139 -25.74 -1.27 8.77
C LYS A 139 -26.52 -0.01 9.11
N GLU A 140 -26.15 0.67 10.19
CA GLU A 140 -26.79 1.88 10.64
C GLU A 140 -26.31 3.06 9.81
N LYS A 141 -27.23 3.62 9.01
CA LYS A 141 -27.02 4.89 8.33
C LYS A 141 -26.77 5.96 9.41
N PRO A 142 -25.77 6.84 9.25
CA PRO A 142 -25.53 7.91 10.21
C PRO A 142 -26.78 8.78 10.34
N ILE A 143 -27.31 8.89 11.55
CA ILE A 143 -28.46 9.75 11.87
C ILE A 143 -27.97 11.19 11.79
N LYS A 144 -28.45 11.94 10.79
CA LYS A 144 -28.17 13.38 10.64
C LYS A 144 -29.20 14.18 11.42
N ILE A 145 -28.79 14.79 12.52
CA ILE A 145 -29.62 15.70 13.32
C ILE A 145 -29.27 17.13 12.92
N TYR A 146 -30.22 17.84 12.32
CA TYR A 146 -30.10 19.27 12.02
C TYR A 146 -30.89 20.04 13.06
N SER A 147 -30.21 20.82 13.88
CA SER A 147 -30.84 21.66 14.90
C SER A 147 -30.14 23.00 15.01
N LEU A 148 -30.93 24.04 15.24
CA LEU A 148 -30.44 25.40 15.48
C LEU A 148 -30.00 25.62 16.94
N LYS A 149 -30.37 24.72 17.86
CA LYS A 149 -30.06 24.84 19.28
C LYS A 149 -28.86 23.94 19.64
N THR A 150 -27.80 24.54 20.18
CA THR A 150 -26.59 23.80 20.61
C THR A 150 -26.89 22.75 21.68
N GLU A 151 -27.88 23.01 22.54
CA GLU A 151 -28.34 22.09 23.60
C GLU A 151 -28.78 20.72 23.07
N THR A 152 -29.38 20.67 21.87
CA THR A 152 -29.86 19.41 21.26
C THR A 152 -28.73 18.49 20.82
N VAL A 153 -27.51 19.01 20.73
CA VAL A 153 -26.28 18.28 20.40
C VAL A 153 -25.41 18.10 21.66
N GLY A 154 -25.92 18.45 22.84
CA GLY A 154 -25.19 18.35 24.11
C GLY A 154 -24.10 19.41 24.30
N LEU A 155 -24.08 20.46 23.47
CA LEU A 155 -23.17 21.59 23.62
C LEU A 155 -23.79 22.65 24.54
N PRO A 156 -22.99 23.35 25.35
CA PRO A 156 -23.50 24.42 26.20
C PRO A 156 -24.16 25.53 25.39
N SER A 157 -25.12 26.23 25.99
CA SER A 157 -25.69 27.45 25.42
C SER A 157 -24.60 28.52 25.35
N ILE A 158 -24.45 29.17 24.20
CA ILE A 158 -23.47 30.25 24.02
C ILE A 158 -23.94 31.49 24.78
N ASP A 159 -23.10 32.00 25.69
CA ASP A 159 -23.31 33.31 26.31
C ASP A 159 -22.91 34.41 25.32
N ARG A 160 -23.89 35.22 24.91
CA ARG A 160 -23.69 36.30 23.94
C ARG A 160 -22.81 37.42 24.49
N GLN A 161 -22.74 37.58 25.82
CA GLN A 161 -21.90 38.60 26.45
C GLN A 161 -20.42 38.21 26.41
N GLU A 162 -20.12 36.94 26.70
CA GLU A 162 -18.76 36.41 26.58
C GLU A 162 -18.28 36.46 25.13
N LEU A 163 -19.15 36.12 24.18
CA LEU A 163 -18.84 36.17 22.76
C LEU A 163 -18.58 37.60 22.27
N ALA A 164 -19.32 38.60 22.78
CA ALA A 164 -19.06 40.01 22.50
C ALA A 164 -17.68 40.45 23.02
N ALA A 165 -17.33 40.06 24.24
CA ALA A 165 -16.04 40.35 24.85
C ALA A 165 -14.87 39.68 24.09
N GLN A 166 -15.09 38.45 23.60
CA GLN A 166 -14.12 37.74 22.76
C GLN A 166 -13.89 38.46 21.43
N ILE A 167 -14.96 38.95 20.78
CA ILE A 167 -14.83 39.74 19.53
C ILE A 167 -14.08 41.06 19.79
N ASP A 168 -14.31 41.70 20.93
CA ASP A 168 -13.61 42.93 21.30
C ASP A 168 -12.14 42.71 21.64
N ALA A 169 -11.78 41.51 22.11
CA ALA A 169 -10.40 41.12 22.40
C ALA A 169 -9.58 40.80 21.14
N ILE A 170 -10.19 40.73 19.95
CA ILE A 170 -9.45 40.47 18.71
C ILE A 170 -8.62 41.70 18.33
N ILE A 171 -7.31 41.50 18.25
CA ILE A 171 -6.31 42.50 17.83
C ILE A 171 -6.25 42.50 16.28
N ASP A 172 -6.02 43.67 15.67
CA ASP A 172 -5.93 43.89 14.20
C ASP A 172 -7.23 43.84 13.38
N ILE A 173 -8.39 44.17 13.97
CA ILE A 173 -9.65 44.34 13.22
C ILE A 173 -10.11 45.81 13.26
N PRO A 174 -10.34 46.45 12.09
CA PRO A 174 -10.96 47.78 12.01
C PRO A 174 -12.34 47.81 12.71
N GLU A 175 -12.68 48.91 13.38
CA GLU A 175 -13.92 49.03 14.17
C GLU A 175 -15.19 48.68 13.36
N ARG A 176 -15.23 49.05 12.08
CA ARG A 176 -16.34 48.71 11.16
C ARG A 176 -16.49 47.20 10.94
N GLU A 177 -15.38 46.45 10.84
CA GLU A 177 -15.43 45.00 10.68
C GLU A 177 -15.78 44.30 12.00
N ARG A 178 -15.37 44.88 13.12
CA ARG A 178 -15.73 44.41 14.47
C ARG A 178 -17.24 44.51 14.71
N GLU A 179 -17.85 45.63 14.32
CA GLU A 179 -19.32 45.80 14.40
C GLU A 179 -20.06 44.85 13.45
N ARG A 180 -19.50 44.55 12.27
CA ARG A 180 -20.06 43.54 11.36
C ARG A 180 -20.03 42.15 12.01
N ILE A 181 -18.91 41.76 12.60
CA ILE A 181 -18.76 40.44 13.25
C ILE A 181 -19.72 40.32 14.45
N LYS A 182 -19.96 41.40 15.19
CA LYS A 182 -20.97 41.44 16.27
C LYS A 182 -22.41 41.27 15.74
N ARG A 183 -22.73 41.85 14.58
CA ARG A 183 -24.01 41.68 13.89
C ARG A 183 -24.20 40.26 13.37
N ASP A 184 -23.16 39.69 12.73
CA ASP A 184 -23.17 38.31 12.20
C ASP A 184 -23.33 37.28 13.32
N ALA A 185 -22.75 37.55 14.50
CA ALA A 185 -22.90 36.72 15.69
C ALA A 185 -24.23 36.93 16.43
N GLN A 186 -25.13 37.77 15.91
CA GLN A 186 -26.44 38.09 16.50
C GLN A 186 -26.34 38.66 17.93
N VAL A 187 -25.24 39.35 18.24
CA VAL A 187 -25.03 40.07 19.51
C VAL A 187 -25.75 41.42 19.47
N THR A 188 -25.72 42.09 18.31
CA THR A 188 -26.48 43.31 18.01
C THR A 188 -27.55 43.04 16.95
N ASP A 189 -28.65 43.80 16.99
CA ASP A 189 -29.73 43.65 16.01
C ASP A 189 -29.23 43.95 14.59
N ILE A 190 -29.66 43.11 13.65
CA ILE A 190 -29.28 43.21 12.25
C ILE A 190 -30.21 44.20 11.57
N ASP A 191 -29.68 45.35 11.16
CA ASP A 191 -30.35 46.23 10.20
C ASP A 191 -30.09 45.72 8.78
N PHE A 192 -31.09 45.06 8.21
CA PHE A 192 -31.01 44.47 6.87
C PHE A 192 -30.88 45.52 5.75
N VAL A 193 -31.29 46.77 6.00
CA VAL A 193 -31.23 47.84 4.98
C VAL A 193 -29.79 48.31 4.78
N GLU A 194 -29.08 48.57 5.88
CA GLU A 194 -27.68 49.01 5.84
C GLU A 194 -26.75 47.93 5.23
N MET A 195 -27.04 46.66 5.50
CA MET A 195 -26.27 45.53 4.98
C MET A 195 -26.37 45.39 3.45
N LEU A 196 -27.55 45.65 2.87
CA LEU A 196 -27.76 45.62 1.42
C LEU A 196 -27.06 46.78 0.71
N ASP A 197 -27.09 47.98 1.30
CA ASP A 197 -26.40 49.16 0.74
C ASP A 197 -24.87 49.02 0.77
N ASP A 198 -24.32 48.37 1.81
CA ASP A 198 -22.90 48.08 1.94
C ASP A 198 -22.39 47.08 0.89
N THR A 199 -23.21 46.10 0.50
CA THR A 199 -22.85 45.17 -0.59
C THR A 199 -22.75 45.90 -1.93
N GLN A 200 -23.65 46.85 -2.21
CA GLN A 200 -23.60 47.64 -3.44
C GLN A 200 -22.34 48.52 -3.53
N ASN A 201 -21.90 49.09 -2.40
CA ASN A 201 -20.72 49.94 -2.37
C ASN A 201 -19.42 49.16 -2.58
N LYS A 202 -19.30 47.93 -2.05
CA LYS A 202 -18.13 47.06 -2.26
C LYS A 202 -17.99 46.53 -3.69
N THR A 203 -19.10 46.40 -4.42
CA THR A 203 -19.10 45.95 -5.82
C THR A 203 -18.81 47.05 -6.85
N LYS A 204 -18.79 48.34 -6.46
CA LYS A 204 -18.54 49.46 -7.39
C LYS A 204 -17.08 49.58 -7.83
N ASP A 205 -16.13 49.12 -7.01
CA ASP A 205 -14.69 49.20 -7.28
C ASP A 205 -14.10 47.93 -7.90
N ILE A 206 -14.94 46.91 -8.15
CA ILE A 206 -14.57 45.71 -8.90
C ILE A 206 -15.00 45.96 -10.36
N LYS A 207 -14.12 46.60 -11.13
CA LYS A 207 -14.18 46.68 -12.60
C LYS A 207 -12.93 46.06 -13.20
#